data_AF-A0A1M4NDU9-F1
#
_entry.id   AF-A0A1M4NDU9-F1
#
_cell.length_a   1.000
_cell.length_b   1.000
_cell.length_c   1.000
_cell.angle_alpha   90.00
_cell.angle_beta   90.00
_cell.angle_gamma   90.00
#
_symmetry.space_group_name_H-M   'P 1'
#
loop_
_entity.id
_entity.type
_entity.pdbx_description
1 polymer ?
#
loop_
_entity_poly.entity_id
_entity_poly.type
_entity_poly.pdbx_seq_one_letter_code
_entity_poly.pdbx_strand_id
1 'polypeptide(L)'
;MMIKEMNKLLTNYIEKNDLEKIINNYEQYKSYTLLQLGIDSLDIMGLVLDMEKIYNIEIDFEKFDISDIETLEKMEKFIKIFKNGD
;
A
#
# COMPACT_ATOMS: atom_id res chain seq x y z
N MET A 1 -5.11 -3.43 13.80
CA MET A 1 -4.78 -4.61 12.95
C MET A 1 -4.39 -4.25 11.51
N MET A 2 -4.58 -3.01 11.06
CA MET A 2 -4.28 -2.55 9.69
C MET A 2 -2.90 -1.92 9.50
N ILE A 3 -2.44 -1.19 10.52
CA ILE A 3 -1.05 -0.70 10.61
C ILE A 3 -0.04 -1.83 10.38
N LYS A 4 -0.30 -3.03 10.87
CA LYS A 4 0.57 -4.20 10.70
C LYS A 4 0.67 -4.65 9.23
N GLU A 5 -0.42 -4.55 8.48
CA GLU A 5 -0.49 -4.93 7.07
C GLU A 5 0.25 -3.93 6.20
N MET A 6 -0.02 -2.64 6.43
CA MET A 6 0.72 -1.58 5.75
C MET A 6 2.21 -1.65 6.04
N ASN A 7 2.60 -1.93 7.29
CA ASN A 7 3.99 -2.10 7.65
C ASN A 7 4.62 -3.30 6.89
N LYS A 8 3.90 -4.43 6.79
CA LYS A 8 4.36 -5.60 6.03
C LYS A 8 4.57 -5.30 4.54
N LEU A 9 3.69 -4.52 3.92
CA LEU A 9 3.81 -4.16 2.50
C LEU A 9 4.92 -3.14 2.27
N LEU A 10 4.92 -2.07 3.07
CA LEU A 10 5.78 -0.90 2.84
C LEU A 10 7.22 -1.10 3.31
N THR A 11 7.51 -2.11 4.15
CA THR A 11 8.87 -2.35 4.65
C THR A 11 9.90 -2.68 3.56
N ASN A 12 9.44 -3.08 2.36
CA ASN A 12 10.30 -3.33 1.21
C ASN A 12 10.57 -2.08 0.36
N TYR A 13 9.80 -1.01 0.56
CA TYR A 13 9.79 0.19 -0.30
C TYR A 13 10.12 1.48 0.45
N ILE A 14 10.01 1.48 1.77
CA ILE A 14 10.27 2.64 2.62
C ILE A 14 11.29 2.23 3.69
N GLU A 15 12.28 3.08 3.93
CA GLU A 15 13.23 2.86 5.01
C GLU A 15 12.51 2.74 6.36
N LYS A 16 13.01 1.83 7.21
CA LYS A 16 12.36 1.46 8.47
C LYS A 16 11.99 2.68 9.34
N ASN A 17 12.89 3.65 9.48
CA ASN A 17 12.65 4.83 10.32
C ASN A 17 11.53 5.73 9.76
N ASP A 18 11.49 5.90 8.44
CA ASP A 18 10.46 6.69 7.77
C ASP A 18 9.12 5.96 7.81
N LEU A 19 9.12 4.64 7.63
CA LEU A 19 7.92 3.82 7.77
C LEU A 19 7.35 3.88 9.19
N GLU A 20 8.18 3.75 10.22
CA GLU A 20 7.74 3.90 11.61
C GLU A 20 7.13 5.28 11.86
N LYS A 21 7.74 6.35 11.31
CA LYS A 21 7.22 7.71 11.40
C LYS A 21 5.86 7.85 10.70
N ILE A 22 5.72 7.34 9.48
CA ILE A 22 4.46 7.37 8.70
C ILE A 22 3.36 6.63 9.46
N ILE A 23 3.64 5.42 9.93
CA ILE A 23 2.68 4.58 10.64
C ILE A 23 2.21 5.23 11.95
N ASN A 24 3.14 5.77 12.75
CA ASN A 24 2.81 6.41 14.03
C ASN A 24 2.03 7.73 13.86
N ASN A 25 2.10 8.33 12.68
CA ASN A 25 1.44 9.60 12.36
C ASN A 25 0.45 9.42 11.19
N TYR A 26 -0.15 8.24 11.05
CA TYR A 26 -0.96 7.86 9.88
C TYR A 26 -1.93 8.95 9.41
N GLU A 27 -2.68 9.57 10.33
CA GLU A 27 -3.65 10.62 10.01
C GLU A 27 -3.06 11.82 9.27
N GLN A 28 -1.77 12.13 9.49
CA GLN A 28 -1.05 13.20 8.79
C GLN A 28 -0.66 12.79 7.36
N TYR A 29 -0.34 11.50 7.15
CA TYR A 29 0.21 10.98 5.89
C TYR A 29 -0.82 10.27 5.02
N LYS A 30 -2.03 9.98 5.51
CA LYS A 30 -3.02 9.17 4.78
C LYS A 30 -3.40 9.73 3.41
N SER A 31 -3.36 11.06 3.24
CA SER A 31 -3.63 11.74 1.98
C SER A 31 -2.41 11.91 1.07
N TYR A 32 -1.23 11.52 1.53
CA TYR A 32 -0.01 11.61 0.73
C TYR A 32 -0.01 10.51 -0.31
N THR A 33 0.45 10.87 -1.50
CA THR A 33 0.69 9.91 -2.57
C THR A 33 1.88 9.00 -2.22
N LEU A 34 1.90 7.78 -2.76
CA LEU A 34 3.02 6.86 -2.58
C LEU A 34 4.35 7.49 -3.07
N LEU A 35 4.30 8.29 -4.15
CA LEU A 35 5.44 9.07 -4.64
C LEU A 35 5.96 10.09 -3.61
N GLN A 36 5.05 10.80 -2.91
CA GLN A 36 5.44 11.72 -1.83
C GLN A 36 6.02 11.00 -0.62
N LEU A 37 5.76 9.69 -0.47
CA LEU A 37 6.34 8.84 0.57
C LEU A 37 7.66 8.18 0.13
N GLY A 38 8.15 8.49 -1.08
CA GLY A 38 9.41 7.97 -1.60
C GLY A 38 9.30 6.66 -2.39
N ILE A 39 8.09 6.18 -2.66
CA ILE A 39 7.86 4.97 -3.47
C ILE A 39 7.70 5.39 -4.92
N ASP A 40 8.64 5.02 -5.78
CA ASP A 40 8.61 5.40 -7.19
C ASP A 40 7.60 4.57 -8.02
N SER A 41 7.41 4.94 -9.29
CA SER A 41 6.44 4.26 -10.16
C SER A 41 6.75 2.78 -10.42
N LEU A 42 8.02 2.37 -10.40
CA LEU A 42 8.41 0.97 -10.58
C LEU A 42 8.14 0.19 -9.29
N ASP A 43 8.45 0.80 -8.15
CA ASP A 43 8.16 0.26 -6.83
C ASP A 43 6.66 0.10 -6.58
N ILE A 44 5.83 1.03 -7.07
CA ILE A 44 4.37 0.92 -7.02
C ILE A 44 3.88 -0.34 -7.74
N MET A 45 4.43 -0.66 -8.92
CA MET A 45 4.07 -1.92 -9.60
C MET A 45 4.56 -3.14 -8.81
N GLY A 46 5.76 -3.09 -8.25
CA GLY A 46 6.26 -4.13 -7.35
C GLY A 46 5.32 -4.36 -6.16
N LEU A 47 4.83 -3.28 -5.56
CA LEU A 47 3.92 -3.30 -4.42
C LEU A 47 2.60 -3.99 -4.78
N VAL A 48 2.04 -3.72 -5.97
CA VAL A 48 0.82 -4.38 -6.47
C VAL A 48 1.03 -5.90 -6.61
N LEU A 49 2.16 -6.32 -7.19
CA LEU A 49 2.49 -7.75 -7.32
C LEU A 49 2.72 -8.42 -5.96
N ASP A 50 3.28 -7.70 -4.98
CA ASP A 50 3.46 -8.21 -3.63
C ASP A 50 2.12 -8.30 -2.88
N MET A 51 1.14 -7.43 -3.16
CA MET A 51 -0.22 -7.57 -2.64
C MET A 51 -0.89 -8.86 -3.14
N GLU A 52 -0.78 -9.18 -4.44
CA GLU A 52 -1.29 -10.46 -4.98
C GLU A 52 -0.74 -11.66 -4.22
N LYS A 53 0.59 -11.69 -4.03
CA LYS A 53 1.26 -12.79 -3.32
C LYS A 53 0.89 -12.87 -1.84
N ILE A 54 0.83 -11.71 -1.15
CA ILE A 54 0.62 -11.65 0.30
C ILE A 54 -0.82 -12.00 0.66
N TYR A 55 -1.77 -11.55 -0.15
CA TYR A 55 -3.20 -11.75 0.10
C TYR A 55 -3.80 -12.90 -0.71
N ASN A 56 -3.00 -13.56 -1.54
CA ASN A 56 -3.43 -14.65 -2.42
C ASN A 56 -4.64 -14.24 -3.28
N ILE A 57 -4.54 -13.06 -3.88
CA ILE A 57 -5.55 -12.47 -4.76
C ILE A 57 -5.02 -12.39 -6.19
N GLU A 58 -5.94 -12.33 -7.15
CA GLU A 58 -5.65 -12.07 -8.55
C GLU A 58 -6.12 -10.66 -8.90
N ILE A 59 -5.18 -9.77 -9.24
CA ILE A 59 -5.47 -8.40 -9.66
C ILE A 59 -5.62 -8.42 -11.19
N ASP A 60 -6.80 -8.03 -11.65
CA ASP A 60 -7.07 -7.86 -13.08
C ASP A 60 -6.39 -6.57 -13.57
N PHE A 61 -5.17 -6.68 -14.09
CA PHE A 61 -4.38 -5.56 -14.61
C PHE A 61 -5.01 -4.86 -15.83
N GLU A 62 -6.02 -5.44 -16.48
CA GLU A 62 -6.79 -4.74 -17.53
C GLU A 62 -7.80 -3.76 -16.93
N LYS A 63 -8.24 -4.00 -15.68
CA LYS A 63 -9.20 -3.16 -14.95
C LYS A 63 -8.59 -2.33 -13.82
N PHE A 64 -7.42 -2.71 -13.34
CA PHE A 64 -6.72 -2.02 -12.27
C PHE A 64 -6.15 -0.69 -12.75
N ASP A 65 -6.43 0.38 -12.03
CA ASP A 65 -5.76 1.67 -12.21
C ASP A 65 -4.81 1.91 -11.03
N ILE A 66 -3.58 2.36 -11.31
CA ILE A 66 -2.63 2.79 -10.28
C ILE A 66 -3.27 3.88 -9.40
N SER A 67 -4.19 4.66 -9.95
CA SER A 67 -4.96 5.65 -9.21
C SER A 67 -5.78 5.06 -8.05
N ASP A 68 -6.06 3.75 -8.05
CA ASP A 68 -6.79 3.03 -6.99
C ASP A 68 -5.95 2.82 -5.72
N ILE A 69 -4.62 2.93 -5.80
CA ILE A 69 -3.69 2.78 -4.65
C ILE A 69 -2.79 4.00 -4.46
N GLU A 70 -3.00 5.06 -5.24
CA GLU A 70 -2.13 6.24 -5.34
C GLU A 70 -1.77 6.89 -4.01
N THR A 71 -2.71 6.91 -3.05
CA THR A 71 -2.48 7.45 -1.71
C THR A 71 -2.48 6.36 -0.66
N LEU A 72 -1.87 6.66 0.49
CA LEU A 72 -1.82 5.72 1.60
C LEU A 72 -3.22 5.26 2.07
N GLU A 73 -4.21 6.18 2.09
CA GLU A 73 -5.61 5.86 2.40
C GLU A 73 -6.28 4.99 1.30
N LYS A 74 -6.00 5.27 0.03
CA LYS A 74 -6.53 4.47 -1.08
C LYS A 74 -5.97 3.04 -1.03
N MET A 75 -4.67 2.89 -0.80
CA MET A 75 -4.01 1.61 -0.57
C MET A 75 -4.65 0.87 0.63
N GLU A 76 -4.89 1.56 1.74
CA GLU A 76 -5.58 1.00 2.90
C GLU A 76 -6.98 0.46 2.53
N LYS A 77 -7.76 1.23 1.77
CA LYS A 77 -9.10 0.83 1.29
C LYS A 77 -9.02 -0.36 0.35
N PHE A 78 -8.06 -0.37 -0.56
CA PHE A 78 -7.81 -1.48 -1.48
C PHE A 78 -7.59 -2.79 -0.70
N ILE A 79 -6.67 -2.79 0.27
CA ILE A 79 -6.39 -3.97 1.13
C ILE A 79 -7.63 -4.44 1.91
N LYS A 80 -8.48 -3.52 2.39
CA LYS A 80 -9.71 -3.87 3.10
C LYS A 80 -10.71 -4.65 2.25
N ILE A 81 -10.81 -4.32 0.96
CA ILE A 81 -11.75 -4.99 0.05
C ILE A 81 -11.43 -6.49 -0.01
N PHE A 82 -10.15 -6.83 -0.14
CA PHE A 82 -9.72 -8.22 -0.25
C PHE A 82 -9.78 -8.98 1.07
N LYS A 83 -9.59 -8.31 2.20
CA LYS A 83 -9.65 -8.95 3.53
C LYS A 83 -11.05 -9.21 4.06
N ASN A 84 -12.06 -8.48 3.61
CA ASN A 84 -13.46 -8.71 4.01
C ASN A 84 -14.19 -9.68 3.05
N GLY A 85 -13.46 -10.24 2.08
CA GLY A 85 -13.96 -11.24 1.13
C GLY A 85 -13.84 -12.69 1.61
N ASP A 86 -13.32 -12.92 2.83
CA ASP A 86 -13.30 -14.21 3.54
C ASP A 86 -14.43 -14.31 4.58
#